data_AF-A0A3N2BBU4-F1
#
_entry.id   AF-A0A3N2BBU4-F1
#
_cell.length_a   1.000
_cell.length_b   1.000
_cell.length_c   1.000
_cell.angle_alpha   90.00
_cell.angle_beta   90.00
_cell.angle_gamma   90.00
#
_symmetry.space_group_name_H-M   'P 1'
#
loop_
_entity.id
_entity.type
_entity.pdbx_description
1 polymer ?
#
loop_
_entity_poly.entity_id
_entity_poly.type
_entity_poly.pdbx_seq_one_letter_code
_entity_poly.pdbx_strand_id
1 'polypeptide(L)'
;MPERKPPGMPSGHWVDEQIRRATERGEFDNLPGAGKPLANHDPHDEDWWVRQKVAEEDIPSDVFLPPSLLLRKEVAALPDTVRDLADEAAVRAAVREVNQRIAEHIRLPKGPPIPVGPADVEAVVAQWRAARAAESGDGGLGARATSPGEGSTSGLAERGRSHPGQANEAQQVAQPQPQPRRRRWFRRR
;
A
#
# COMPACT_ATOMS: atom_id res chain seq x y z
N MET A 1 8.84 -2.92 -35.89
CA MET A 1 9.84 -3.91 -35.44
C MET A 1 11.20 -3.43 -35.92
N PRO A 2 12.21 -3.28 -35.04
CA PRO A 2 13.54 -2.87 -35.49
C PRO A 2 14.14 -3.93 -36.42
N GLU A 3 14.78 -3.48 -37.50
CA GLU A 3 15.47 -4.35 -38.46
C GLU A 3 16.60 -5.09 -37.72
N ARG A 4 16.88 -6.34 -38.11
CA ARG A 4 17.97 -7.11 -37.50
C ARG A 4 19.30 -6.76 -38.15
N LYS A 5 20.37 -6.78 -37.35
CA LYS A 5 21.74 -6.60 -37.85
C LYS A 5 22.08 -7.66 -38.92
N PRO A 6 22.59 -7.28 -40.10
CA PRO A 6 23.03 -8.23 -41.13
C PRO A 6 24.30 -8.99 -40.68
N PRO A 7 24.47 -10.25 -41.13
CA PRO A 7 25.65 -11.04 -40.79
C PRO A 7 26.91 -10.43 -41.40
N GLY A 8 28.04 -10.50 -40.67
CA GLY A 8 29.33 -9.95 -41.11
C GLY A 8 29.52 -8.44 -40.89
N MET A 9 28.48 -7.70 -40.48
CA MET A 9 28.60 -6.27 -40.17
C MET A 9 28.97 -6.04 -38.68
N PRO A 10 29.95 -5.17 -38.38
CA PRO A 10 30.24 -4.71 -37.02
C PRO A 10 29.00 -4.02 -36.40
N SER A 11 28.76 -4.22 -35.11
CA SER A 11 27.60 -3.63 -34.42
C SER A 11 27.62 -2.10 -34.42
N GLY A 12 28.77 -1.47 -34.18
CA GLY A 12 28.90 0.00 -34.18
C GLY A 12 28.44 0.61 -35.49
N HIS A 13 29.03 0.18 -36.61
CA HIS A 13 28.67 0.68 -37.94
C HIS A 13 27.18 0.48 -38.28
N TRP A 14 26.60 -0.66 -37.87
CA TRP A 14 25.17 -0.90 -38.10
C TRP A 14 24.28 0.02 -37.27
N VAL A 15 24.61 0.24 -36.00
CA VAL A 15 23.87 1.16 -35.11
C VAL A 15 23.97 2.59 -35.62
N ASP A 16 25.17 3.04 -36.01
CA ASP A 16 25.39 4.39 -36.54
C ASP A 16 24.56 4.64 -37.81
N GLU A 17 24.50 3.66 -38.71
CA GLU A 17 23.68 3.73 -39.93
C GLU A 17 22.17 3.76 -39.61
N GLN A 18 21.72 3.02 -38.60
CA GLN A 18 20.31 3.08 -38.15
C GLN A 18 19.96 4.44 -37.54
N ILE A 19 20.85 5.01 -36.71
CA ILE A 19 20.69 6.35 -36.13
C ILE A 19 20.63 7.40 -37.24
N ARG A 20 21.58 7.37 -38.19
CA ARG A 20 21.62 8.31 -39.33
C ARG A 20 20.32 8.28 -40.11
N ARG A 21 19.84 7.08 -40.49
CA ARG A 21 18.60 6.92 -41.23
C ARG A 21 17.38 7.39 -40.43
N ALA A 22 17.33 7.15 -39.12
CA ALA A 22 16.23 7.61 -38.26
C ALA A 22 16.20 9.15 -38.16
N THR A 23 17.37 9.78 -38.05
CA THR A 23 17.52 11.24 -38.11
C THR A 23 17.06 11.80 -39.46
N GLU A 24 17.45 11.19 -40.59
CA GLU A 24 17.01 11.62 -41.93
C GLU A 24 15.51 11.52 -42.14
N ARG A 25 14.84 10.58 -41.47
CA ARG A 25 13.38 10.44 -41.47
C ARG A 25 12.68 11.38 -40.50
N GLY A 26 13.42 12.16 -39.71
CA GLY A 26 12.86 13.05 -38.69
C GLY A 26 12.23 12.30 -37.52
N GLU A 27 12.61 11.04 -37.25
CA GLU A 27 12.04 10.27 -36.12
C GLU A 27 12.40 10.87 -34.75
N PHE A 28 13.43 11.71 -34.70
CA PHE A 28 13.83 12.47 -33.51
C PHE A 28 13.25 13.90 -33.48
N ASP A 29 12.48 14.31 -34.51
CA ASP A 29 11.83 15.62 -34.54
C ASP A 29 10.53 15.60 -33.72
N ASN A 30 10.21 16.72 -33.07
CA ASN A 30 8.98 16.90 -32.29
C ASN A 30 8.76 15.86 -31.16
N LEU A 31 9.84 15.32 -30.59
CA LEU A 31 9.72 14.39 -29.48
C LEU A 31 8.97 15.02 -28.30
N PRO A 32 8.10 14.27 -27.63
CA PRO A 32 7.44 14.73 -26.41
C PRO A 32 8.50 15.07 -25.36
N GLY A 33 8.54 16.35 -24.94
CA GLY A 33 9.53 16.84 -23.99
C GLY A 33 10.81 17.42 -24.60
N ALA A 34 10.96 17.43 -25.93
CA ALA A 34 12.11 18.05 -26.59
C ALA A 34 12.26 19.53 -26.18
N GLY A 35 13.44 19.89 -25.67
CA GLY A 35 13.77 21.24 -25.21
C GLY A 35 13.04 21.70 -23.94
N LYS A 36 12.18 20.87 -23.35
CA LYS A 36 11.51 21.17 -22.08
C LYS A 36 12.36 20.63 -20.92
N PRO A 37 12.27 21.25 -19.72
CA PRO A 37 12.85 20.66 -18.52
C PRO A 37 12.28 19.26 -18.26
N LEU A 38 13.10 18.38 -17.69
CA LEU A 38 12.66 17.06 -17.25
C LEU A 38 11.55 17.23 -16.19
N ALA A 39 10.41 16.59 -16.44
CA ALA A 39 9.29 16.62 -15.49
C ALA A 39 9.71 15.92 -14.18
N ASN A 40 9.31 16.50 -13.04
CA ASN A 40 9.57 15.92 -11.70
C ASN A 40 11.06 15.64 -11.41
N HIS A 41 11.98 16.33 -12.09
CA HIS A 41 13.40 16.23 -11.81
C HIS A 41 13.71 16.78 -10.41
N ASP A 42 14.24 15.91 -9.56
CA ASP A 42 14.79 16.26 -8.26
C ASP A 42 16.33 16.15 -8.33
N PRO A 43 17.06 17.28 -8.31
CA PRO A 43 18.52 17.28 -8.35
C PRO A 43 19.19 16.55 -7.19
N HIS A 44 18.47 16.28 -6.10
CA HIS A 44 19.00 15.63 -4.90
C HIS A 44 18.70 14.13 -4.82
N ASP A 45 17.97 13.58 -5.80
CA ASP A 45 17.56 12.18 -5.79
C ASP A 45 17.97 11.51 -7.10
N GLU A 46 19.00 10.67 -7.05
CA GLU A 46 19.54 9.99 -8.24
C GLU A 46 18.52 9.03 -8.89
N ASP A 47 17.55 8.55 -8.12
CA ASP A 47 16.52 7.57 -8.51
C ASP A 47 15.18 8.23 -8.89
N TRP A 48 15.13 9.55 -9.10
CA TRP A 48 13.90 10.28 -9.44
C TRP A 48 13.18 9.68 -10.67
N TRP A 49 13.94 9.34 -11.70
CA TRP A 49 13.41 8.80 -12.95
C TRP A 49 12.93 7.35 -12.78
N VAL A 50 13.54 6.56 -11.88
CA VAL A 50 13.11 5.19 -11.57
C VAL A 50 11.74 5.23 -10.90
N ARG A 51 11.58 6.11 -9.90
CA ARG A 51 10.30 6.28 -9.20
C ARG A 51 9.21 6.81 -10.13
N GLN A 52 9.56 7.75 -11.02
CA GLN A 52 8.64 8.19 -12.07
C GLN A 52 8.24 7.03 -12.98
N LYS A 53 9.19 6.20 -13.43
CA LYS A 53 8.88 5.05 -14.30
C LYS A 53 8.03 3.99 -13.61
N VAL A 54 8.30 3.71 -12.34
CA VAL A 54 7.47 2.81 -11.53
C VAL A 54 6.03 3.33 -11.44
N ALA A 55 5.84 4.64 -11.27
CA ALA A 55 4.52 5.26 -11.23
C ALA A 55 3.82 5.28 -12.61
N GLU A 56 4.57 5.56 -13.69
CA GLU A 56 4.04 5.59 -15.06
C GLU A 56 3.56 4.22 -15.54
N GLU A 57 4.29 3.16 -15.18
CA GLU A 57 4.02 1.78 -15.60
C GLU A 57 3.11 1.02 -14.60
N ASP A 58 2.59 1.71 -13.58
CA ASP A 58 1.78 1.13 -12.49
C ASP A 58 2.41 -0.13 -11.88
N ILE A 59 3.74 -0.11 -11.69
CA ILE A 59 4.46 -1.28 -11.18
C ILE A 59 4.17 -1.40 -9.68
N PRO A 60 3.64 -2.55 -9.21
CA PRO A 60 3.36 -2.73 -7.79
C PRO A 60 4.66 -2.67 -6.98
N SER A 61 4.65 -1.85 -5.94
CA SER A 61 5.81 -1.62 -5.06
C SER A 61 6.35 -2.90 -4.40
N ASP A 62 5.51 -3.92 -4.30
CA ASP A 62 5.86 -5.24 -3.77
C ASP A 62 6.99 -5.93 -4.56
N VAL A 63 7.09 -5.70 -5.86
CA VAL A 63 8.12 -6.33 -6.72
C VAL A 63 9.53 -5.96 -6.27
N PHE A 64 9.68 -4.79 -5.63
CA PHE A 64 10.96 -4.29 -5.14
C PHE A 64 11.25 -4.68 -3.69
N LEU A 65 10.28 -5.28 -2.99
CA LEU A 65 10.45 -5.64 -1.59
C LEU A 65 11.37 -6.87 -1.45
N PRO A 66 12.32 -6.85 -0.51
CA PRO A 66 13.04 -8.05 -0.11
C PRO A 66 12.07 -9.17 0.28
N PRO A 67 12.42 -10.46 0.05
CA PRO A 67 11.54 -11.59 0.36
C PRO A 67 10.98 -11.60 1.78
N SER A 68 11.77 -11.15 2.76
CA SER A 68 11.35 -11.02 4.15
C SER A 68 10.24 -9.98 4.36
N LEU A 69 10.25 -8.85 3.63
CA LEU A 69 9.19 -7.84 3.72
C LEU A 69 7.92 -8.31 3.00
N LEU A 70 8.06 -9.00 1.87
CA LEU A 70 6.94 -9.64 1.19
C LEU A 70 6.20 -10.59 2.13
N LEU A 71 6.93 -11.51 2.80
CA LEU A 71 6.32 -12.44 3.74
C LEU A 71 5.64 -11.75 4.92
N ARG A 72 6.19 -10.65 5.44
CA ARG A 72 5.50 -9.85 6.48
C ARG A 72 4.22 -9.21 5.96
N LYS A 73 4.25 -8.69 4.73
CA LYS A 73 3.07 -8.10 4.09
C LYS A 73 1.98 -9.16 3.92
N GLU A 74 2.35 -10.35 3.44
CA GLU A 74 1.41 -11.48 3.29
C GLU A 74 0.80 -11.90 4.63
N VAL A 75 1.61 -12.02 5.70
CA VAL A 75 1.12 -12.32 7.05
C VAL A 75 0.15 -11.23 7.53
N ALA A 76 0.45 -9.96 7.29
CA ALA A 76 -0.42 -8.85 7.65
C ALA A 76 -1.73 -8.84 6.84
N ALA A 77 -1.70 -9.31 5.59
CA ALA A 77 -2.85 -9.42 4.71
C ALA A 77 -3.71 -10.67 4.97
N LEU A 78 -3.23 -11.64 5.76
CA LEU A 78 -3.96 -12.88 6.05
C LEU A 78 -5.43 -12.66 6.44
N PRO A 79 -5.78 -11.74 7.37
CA PRO A 79 -7.17 -11.52 7.77
C PRO A 79 -8.09 -11.07 6.62
N ASP A 80 -7.55 -10.30 5.67
CA ASP A 80 -8.29 -9.87 4.48
C ASP A 80 -8.39 -11.00 3.46
N THR A 81 -7.29 -11.71 3.19
CA THR A 81 -7.25 -12.80 2.20
C THR A 81 -8.15 -13.98 2.56
N VAL A 82 -8.30 -14.29 3.84
CA VAL A 82 -9.12 -15.43 4.30
C VAL A 82 -10.57 -15.06 4.54
N ARG A 83 -10.93 -13.76 4.49
CA ARG A 83 -12.27 -13.25 4.81
C ARG A 83 -13.36 -13.96 4.00
N ASP A 84 -13.15 -14.07 2.70
CA ASP A 84 -14.13 -14.57 1.74
C ASP A 84 -14.11 -16.10 1.59
N LEU A 85 -13.23 -16.80 2.31
CA LEU A 85 -13.18 -18.26 2.28
C LEU A 85 -14.41 -18.86 2.97
N ALA A 86 -14.98 -19.88 2.35
CA ALA A 86 -16.25 -20.48 2.78
C ALA A 86 -16.10 -21.42 3.98
N ASP A 87 -14.97 -22.11 4.08
CA ASP A 87 -14.73 -23.13 5.09
C ASP A 87 -13.43 -22.90 5.88
N GLU A 88 -13.41 -23.44 7.08
CA GLU A 88 -12.29 -23.33 8.01
C GLU A 88 -11.06 -24.12 7.55
N ALA A 89 -11.27 -25.18 6.77
CA ALA A 89 -10.19 -26.00 6.24
C ALA A 89 -9.33 -25.20 5.24
N ALA A 90 -9.98 -24.40 4.39
CA ALA A 90 -9.37 -23.48 3.44
C ALA A 90 -8.63 -22.36 4.15
N VAL A 91 -9.22 -21.76 5.20
CA VAL A 91 -8.53 -20.77 6.04
C VAL A 91 -7.25 -21.35 6.61
N ARG A 92 -7.31 -22.54 7.22
CA ARG A 92 -6.12 -23.21 7.74
C ARG A 92 -5.11 -23.55 6.65
N ALA A 93 -5.56 -23.95 5.46
CA ALA A 93 -4.69 -24.25 4.33
C ALA A 93 -3.92 -23.01 3.86
N ALA A 94 -4.61 -21.87 3.68
CA ALA A 94 -4.00 -20.61 3.26
C ALA A 94 -2.93 -20.12 4.26
N VAL A 95 -3.24 -20.17 5.56
CA VAL A 95 -2.26 -19.78 6.59
C VAL A 95 -1.06 -20.74 6.60
N ARG A 96 -1.28 -22.05 6.43
CA ARG A 96 -0.19 -23.04 6.35
C ARG A 96 0.72 -22.82 5.14
N GLU A 97 0.17 -22.40 4.01
CA GLU A 97 0.95 -22.09 2.81
C GLU A 97 1.90 -20.90 3.04
N VAL A 98 1.40 -19.82 3.65
CA VAL A 98 2.24 -18.68 4.05
C VAL A 98 3.32 -19.13 5.05
N ASN A 99 2.94 -19.92 6.05
CA ASN A 99 3.87 -20.46 7.04
C ASN A 99 4.95 -21.38 6.43
N GLN A 100 4.62 -22.14 5.39
CA GLN A 100 5.59 -22.94 4.66
C GLN A 100 6.63 -22.05 3.99
N ARG A 101 6.21 -21.00 3.28
CA ARG A 101 7.12 -20.05 2.62
C ARG A 101 7.98 -19.29 3.63
N ILE A 102 7.44 -18.97 4.80
CA ILE A 102 8.21 -18.41 5.92
C ILE A 102 9.26 -19.39 6.42
N ALA A 103 8.90 -20.66 6.62
CA ALA A 103 9.85 -21.68 7.07
C ALA A 103 10.98 -21.90 6.05
N GLU A 104 10.68 -21.88 4.75
CA GLU A 104 11.67 -21.94 3.67
C GLU A 104 12.61 -20.73 3.70
N HIS A 105 12.08 -19.53 3.87
CA HIS A 105 12.89 -18.32 4.00
C HIS A 105 13.78 -18.33 5.24
N ILE A 106 13.29 -18.81 6.38
CA ILE A 106 14.09 -18.93 7.61
C ILE A 106 15.25 -19.91 7.41
N ARG A 107 15.03 -21.01 6.67
CA ARG A 107 16.09 -21.98 6.35
C ARG A 107 17.15 -21.41 5.42
N LEU A 108 16.74 -20.61 4.43
CA LEU A 108 17.63 -20.01 3.44
C LEU A 108 17.28 -18.53 3.24
N PRO A 109 17.71 -17.64 4.17
CA PRO A 109 17.37 -16.24 4.10
C PRO A 109 18.08 -15.55 2.95
N LYS A 110 17.32 -14.76 2.19
CA LYS A 110 17.81 -13.92 1.10
C LYS A 110 17.55 -12.46 1.42
N GLY A 111 18.58 -11.63 1.25
CA GLY A 111 18.50 -10.19 1.47
C GLY A 111 18.77 -9.77 2.93
N PRO A 112 18.35 -8.56 3.32
CA PRO A 112 18.60 -8.01 4.64
C PRO A 112 18.00 -8.86 5.78
N PRO A 113 18.62 -8.89 6.97
CA PRO A 113 18.16 -9.70 8.10
C PRO A 113 16.94 -9.08 8.78
N ILE A 114 15.76 -9.27 8.19
CA ILE A 114 14.48 -8.79 8.72
C ILE A 114 13.74 -9.97 9.37
N PRO A 115 13.41 -9.89 10.69
CA PRO A 115 12.76 -11.01 11.37
C PRO A 115 11.37 -11.32 10.81
N VAL A 116 11.10 -12.55 10.38
CA VAL A 116 9.75 -12.98 9.97
C VAL A 116 9.38 -14.20 10.81
N GLY A 117 8.18 -14.19 11.39
CA GLY A 117 7.66 -15.29 12.21
C GLY A 117 6.40 -15.88 11.57
N PRO A 118 6.13 -17.19 11.77
CA PRO A 118 4.92 -17.81 11.28
C PRO A 118 3.68 -17.18 11.90
N ALA A 119 2.59 -17.13 11.15
CA ALA A 119 1.27 -16.75 11.62
C ALA A 119 0.65 -17.85 12.48
N ASP A 120 -0.05 -17.47 13.53
CA ASP A 120 -0.82 -18.39 14.37
C ASP A 120 -2.12 -18.79 13.64
N VAL A 121 -2.19 -20.06 13.24
CA VAL A 121 -3.32 -20.62 12.49
C VAL A 121 -4.63 -20.51 13.28
N GLU A 122 -4.61 -20.82 14.58
CA GLU A 122 -5.83 -20.85 15.38
C GLU A 122 -6.31 -19.44 15.71
N ALA A 123 -5.38 -18.48 15.88
CA ALA A 123 -5.73 -17.07 16.04
C ALA A 123 -6.43 -16.51 14.78
N VAL A 124 -5.92 -16.81 13.59
CA VAL A 124 -6.52 -16.37 12.32
C VAL A 124 -7.89 -17.01 12.11
N VAL A 125 -8.04 -18.30 12.40
CA VAL A 125 -9.34 -19.00 12.32
C VAL A 125 -10.35 -18.40 13.30
N ALA A 126 -9.94 -18.12 14.54
CA ALA A 126 -10.81 -17.50 15.53
C ALA A 126 -11.30 -16.11 15.08
N GLN A 127 -10.40 -15.30 14.51
CA GLN A 127 -10.74 -13.99 13.95
C GLN A 127 -11.73 -14.11 12.77
N TRP A 128 -11.50 -15.06 11.87
CA TRP A 128 -12.37 -15.31 10.73
C TRP A 128 -13.79 -15.73 11.17
N ARG A 129 -13.91 -16.66 12.12
CA ARG A 129 -15.22 -17.07 12.67
C ARG A 129 -15.95 -15.90 13.33
N ALA A 130 -15.23 -15.06 14.07
CA ALA A 130 -15.81 -13.89 14.73
C ALA A 130 -16.36 -12.86 13.73
N ALA A 131 -15.62 -12.60 12.64
CA ALA A 131 -16.07 -11.70 11.56
C ALA A 131 -17.37 -12.20 10.90
N ARG A 132 -17.46 -13.50 10.59
CA ARG A 132 -18.64 -14.12 9.95
C ARG A 132 -19.86 -14.15 10.87
N ALA A 133 -19.65 -14.34 12.17
CA ALA A 133 -20.71 -14.26 13.17
C ALA A 133 -21.29 -12.84 13.27
N ALA A 134 -20.46 -11.81 13.17
CA ALA A 134 -20.90 -10.42 13.17
C ALA A 134 -21.74 -10.07 11.91
N GLU A 135 -21.31 -10.52 10.73
CA GLU A 135 -22.06 -10.35 9.47
C GLU A 135 -23.43 -11.05 9.50
N SER A 136 -23.48 -12.24 10.10
CA SER A 136 -24.73 -13.02 10.21
C SER A 136 -25.70 -12.45 11.26
N GLY A 137 -25.18 -11.77 12.29
CA GLY A 137 -25.95 -11.18 13.37
C GLY A 137 -26.64 -9.85 13.05
N ASP A 138 -26.15 -9.11 12.04
CA ASP A 138 -26.67 -7.79 11.65
C ASP A 138 -27.85 -7.85 10.66
N GLY A 139 -28.03 -8.98 9.94
CA GLY A 139 -29.13 -9.16 8.98
C GLY A 139 -30.52 -9.41 9.59
N GLY A 140 -30.64 -9.53 10.92
CA GLY A 140 -31.86 -9.99 11.61
C GLY A 140 -32.67 -8.92 12.35
N LEU A 141 -32.18 -7.68 12.48
CA LEU A 141 -32.79 -6.66 13.36
C LEU A 141 -33.48 -5.49 12.62
N GLY A 142 -33.68 -5.59 11.30
CA GLY A 142 -34.29 -4.52 10.48
C GLY A 142 -35.81 -4.59 10.24
N ALA A 143 -36.52 -5.59 10.76
CA ALA A 143 -37.93 -5.84 10.40
C ALA A 143 -38.90 -5.85 11.59
N ARG A 144 -38.85 -4.85 12.49
CA ARG A 144 -40.05 -4.46 13.25
C ARG A 144 -39.94 -3.07 13.87
N ALA A 145 -41.03 -2.31 13.67
CA ALA A 145 -41.41 -1.04 14.27
C ALA A 145 -40.82 0.23 13.64
N THR A 146 -41.65 0.91 12.86
CA THR A 146 -42.25 2.19 13.30
C THR A 146 -43.36 2.59 12.32
N SER A 147 -44.61 2.53 12.80
CA SER A 147 -45.73 3.25 12.19
C SER A 147 -45.59 4.74 12.52
N PRO A 148 -45.82 5.67 11.57
CA PRO A 148 -45.85 7.10 11.85
C PRO A 148 -47.25 7.52 12.34
N GLY A 149 -47.31 8.25 13.45
CA GLY A 149 -48.50 8.97 13.91
C GLY A 149 -48.18 10.46 13.98
N GLU A 150 -48.85 11.22 13.13
CA GLU A 150 -48.82 12.69 13.05
C GLU A 150 -49.44 13.37 14.28
N GLY A 151 -49.04 14.63 14.53
CA GLY A 151 -49.80 15.54 15.39
C GLY A 151 -49.08 16.81 15.85
N SER A 152 -49.20 17.88 15.05
CA SER A 152 -49.44 19.30 15.42
C SER A 152 -48.65 19.96 16.56
N THR A 153 -47.71 20.88 16.28
CA THR A 153 -47.85 22.35 16.10
C THR A 153 -47.80 23.20 17.38
N SER A 154 -47.02 24.29 17.26
CA SER A 154 -47.22 25.63 17.83
C SER A 154 -46.39 26.02 19.05
N GLY A 155 -45.66 27.14 18.93
CA GLY A 155 -44.95 27.78 20.05
C GLY A 155 -43.82 28.72 19.65
N LEU A 156 -44.15 29.84 19.01
CA LEU A 156 -43.30 31.00 18.70
C LEU A 156 -43.05 31.88 19.95
N ALA A 157 -41.80 32.32 20.19
CA ALA A 157 -41.42 33.64 20.78
C ALA A 157 -39.91 33.61 21.15
N GLU A 158 -39.02 34.25 20.39
CA GLU A 158 -38.64 35.67 20.42
C GLU A 158 -37.61 36.10 21.50
N ARG A 159 -36.47 36.58 20.96
CA ARG A 159 -35.66 37.75 21.36
C ARG A 159 -34.78 37.72 22.61
N GLY A 160 -33.50 38.03 22.41
CA GLY A 160 -32.61 38.48 23.51
C GLY A 160 -31.14 38.71 23.16
N ARG A 161 -30.84 39.76 22.37
CA ARG A 161 -29.61 40.60 22.28
C ARG A 161 -28.27 40.16 22.96
N SER A 162 -27.24 40.12 22.11
CA SER A 162 -25.97 40.92 22.10
C SER A 162 -25.03 41.04 23.31
N HIS A 163 -23.81 40.45 23.17
CA HIS A 163 -22.42 40.98 23.30
C HIS A 163 -21.98 41.84 24.52
N PRO A 164 -20.67 42.02 24.83
CA PRO A 164 -19.41 41.47 24.27
C PRO A 164 -18.37 41.03 25.36
N GLY A 165 -17.17 40.57 24.98
CA GLY A 165 -16.07 40.39 25.96
C GLY A 165 -14.79 39.72 25.47
N GLN A 166 -13.91 40.54 24.92
CA GLN A 166 -12.45 40.45 24.68
C GLN A 166 -11.60 39.25 25.21
N ALA A 167 -10.59 38.95 24.37
CA ALA A 167 -9.20 38.62 24.70
C ALA A 167 -8.84 37.30 25.42
N ASN A 168 -8.17 36.42 24.69
CA ASN A 168 -7.01 35.64 25.17
C ASN A 168 -6.30 35.06 23.93
N GLU A 169 -5.20 35.61 23.46
CA GLU A 169 -3.82 35.44 23.95
C GLU A 169 -3.27 34.02 23.76
N ALA A 170 -2.02 34.00 23.32
CA ALA A 170 -1.31 32.89 22.73
C ALA A 170 -1.22 31.65 23.63
N GLN A 171 -1.44 30.48 23.05
CA GLN A 171 -0.87 29.25 23.57
C GLN A 171 -0.24 28.45 22.44
N GLN A 172 1.08 28.60 22.33
CA GLN A 172 1.96 27.67 21.61
C GLN A 172 1.80 26.29 22.24
N VAL A 173 1.30 25.33 21.46
CA VAL A 173 1.23 23.93 21.87
C VAL A 173 2.63 23.35 21.74
N ALA A 174 3.30 23.20 22.89
CA ALA A 174 4.57 22.51 23.01
C ALA A 174 4.43 21.04 22.57
N GLN A 175 5.29 20.60 21.66
CA GLN A 175 5.39 19.20 21.25
C GLN A 175 5.95 18.36 22.42
N PRO A 176 5.31 17.24 22.82
CA PRO A 176 5.90 16.34 23.80
C PRO A 176 7.01 15.48 23.18
N GLN A 177 8.19 15.52 23.79
CA GLN A 177 9.34 14.67 23.46
C GLN A 177 9.03 13.17 23.66
N PRO A 178 9.47 12.26 22.76
CA PRO A 178 9.31 10.83 22.96
C PRO A 178 10.34 10.27 23.96
N GLN A 179 9.85 9.66 25.04
CA GLN A 179 10.66 8.93 26.03
C GLN A 179 11.25 7.62 25.43
N PRO A 180 12.49 7.22 25.79
CA PRO A 180 13.13 6.03 25.24
C PRO A 180 12.53 4.73 25.80
N ARG A 181 12.00 3.87 24.91
CA ARG A 181 11.50 2.53 25.25
C ARG A 181 12.69 1.62 25.61
N ARG A 182 12.78 1.22 26.88
CA ARG A 182 13.74 0.23 27.37
C ARG A 182 13.45 -1.15 26.76
N ARG A 183 14.34 -1.63 25.88
CA ARG A 183 14.35 -3.01 25.38
C ARG A 183 14.94 -3.94 26.43
N ARG A 184 14.12 -4.81 27.03
CA ARG A 184 14.60 -5.97 27.80
C ARG A 184 14.61 -7.18 26.86
N TRP A 185 15.80 -7.62 26.46
CA TRP A 185 15.99 -8.92 25.82
C TRP A 185 16.17 -9.98 26.92
N PHE A 186 15.38 -11.06 26.85
CA PHE A 186 15.57 -12.24 27.66
C PHE A 186 16.88 -12.96 27.26
N ARG A 187 17.82 -13.09 28.20
CA ARG A 187 18.90 -14.08 28.14
C ARG A 187 18.33 -15.44 28.53
N ARG A 188 18.57 -16.47 27.72
CA ARG A 188 18.49 -17.87 28.17
C ARG A 188 19.90 -18.41 28.37
N ARG A 189 20.05 -19.19 29.44
CA ARG A 189 21.18 -20.07 29.74
C ARG A 189 21.15 -21.29 28.81
#